data_AF-A0A1F9UHW8-F1
#
_entry.id   AF-A0A1F9UHW8-F1
#
_cell.length_a   1.000
_cell.length_b   1.000
_cell.length_c   1.000
_cell.angle_alpha   90.00
_cell.angle_beta   90.00
_cell.angle_gamma   90.00
#
_symmetry.space_group_name_H-M   'P 1'
#
loop_
_entity.id
_entity.type
_entity.pdbx_description
1 polymer ?
#
loop_
_entity_poly.entity_id
_entity_poly.type
_entity_poly.pdbx_seq_one_letter_code
_entity_poly.pdbx_strand_id
1 'polypeptide(L)'
;MTGSEKKLQYTVIGDEVNLASRLEGANKFFGSHVLASEATYQGAQEVVEARELGRVRVIGKEKPIKVFELLAEKGGLSDDWKKALPAYEKGVSLFNGRQYPDAVIAFCEVVKVFPKDGPANLYLNLSKDYSAIPPQDDWDGVFNLTAK
;
A
#
# COMPACT_ATOMS: atom_id res chain seq x y z
N MET A 1 26.45 23.63 37.79
CA MET A 1 25.09 23.28 37.31
C MET A 1 24.94 23.89 35.94
N THR A 2 24.89 23.05 34.90
CA THR A 2 24.54 23.50 33.55
C THR A 2 23.43 22.59 33.07
N GLY A 3 22.20 22.96 33.39
CA GLY A 3 21.00 22.31 32.88
C GLY A 3 20.67 22.90 31.52
N SER A 4 21.14 22.27 30.44
CA SER A 4 20.68 22.60 29.10
C SER A 4 19.38 21.88 28.84
N GLU A 5 18.28 22.63 28.81
CA GLU A 5 17.00 22.19 28.28
C GLU A 5 17.20 21.70 26.84
N LYS A 6 16.89 20.41 26.61
CA LYS A 6 16.91 19.80 25.29
C LYS A 6 15.89 20.51 24.39
N LYS A 7 16.33 21.52 23.64
CA LYS A 7 15.63 21.99 22.46
C LYS A 7 15.71 20.87 21.42
N LEU A 8 14.67 20.03 21.37
CA LEU A 8 14.36 19.22 20.20
C LEU A 8 14.12 20.20 19.04
N GLN A 9 15.16 20.46 18.26
CA GLN A 9 15.01 21.09 16.96
C GLN A 9 14.29 20.09 16.06
N TYR A 10 12.96 20.15 16.04
CA TYR A 10 12.12 19.41 15.12
C TYR A 10 12.14 20.15 13.78
N THR A 11 13.17 19.89 12.98
CA THR A 11 13.31 20.49 11.65
C THR A 11 12.48 19.68 10.66
N VAL A 12 11.32 20.22 10.26
CA VAL A 12 10.52 19.75 9.10
C VAL A 12 11.22 20.22 7.81
N ILE A 13 12.45 19.74 7.58
CA ILE A 13 13.21 19.98 6.34
C ILE A 13 14.13 18.78 6.15
N GLY A 14 13.83 17.86 5.22
CA GLY A 14 14.83 16.85 4.83
C GLY A 14 14.39 15.67 3.96
N ASP A 15 13.24 15.06 4.19
CA ASP A 15 12.95 13.73 3.56
C ASP A 15 11.51 13.57 3.02
N GLU A 16 10.55 14.36 3.50
CA GLU A 16 9.14 14.26 3.08
C GLU A 16 8.84 14.95 1.74
N VAL A 17 9.60 15.99 1.37
CA VAL A 17 9.39 16.75 0.12
C VAL A 17 9.71 15.89 -1.11
N ASN A 18 10.68 14.97 -1.00
CA ASN A 18 11.01 14.00 -2.06
C ASN A 18 10.17 12.71 -1.93
N LEU A 19 9.54 12.48 -0.78
CA LEU A 19 8.64 11.34 -0.61
C LEU A 19 7.37 11.54 -1.45
N ALA A 20 6.79 12.73 -1.48
CA ALA A 20 5.60 13.03 -2.28
C ALA A 20 5.76 12.69 -3.78
N SER A 21 6.85 13.11 -4.42
CA SER A 21 7.11 12.81 -5.84
C SER A 21 7.37 11.32 -6.09
N ARG A 22 8.00 10.62 -5.13
CA ARG A 22 8.22 9.16 -5.21
C ARG A 22 6.94 8.37 -4.98
N LEU A 23 6.06 8.85 -4.09
CA LEU A 23 4.73 8.29 -3.87
C LEU A 23 3.82 8.50 -5.07
N GLU A 24 4.03 9.55 -5.88
CA GLU A 24 3.35 9.66 -7.20
C GLU A 24 3.72 8.48 -8.11
N GLY A 25 4.99 8.07 -8.13
CA GLY A 25 5.44 6.86 -8.83
C GLY A 25 4.77 5.59 -8.31
N ALA A 26 4.59 5.48 -6.98
CA ALA A 26 3.84 4.39 -6.36
C ALA A 26 2.36 4.42 -6.75
N ASN A 27 1.74 5.60 -6.80
CA ASN A 27 0.35 5.78 -7.21
C ASN A 27 0.13 5.28 -8.64
N LYS A 28 1.06 5.58 -9.56
CA LYS A 28 1.05 5.07 -10.94
C LYS A 28 1.27 3.57 -11.01
N PHE A 29 2.18 3.02 -10.20
CA PHE A 29 2.45 1.59 -10.14
C PHE A 29 1.22 0.79 -9.68
N PHE A 30 0.58 1.24 -8.61
CA PHE A 30 -0.62 0.60 -8.07
C PHE A 30 -1.89 0.93 -8.87
N GLY A 31 -1.91 2.04 -9.62
CA GLY A 31 -3.13 2.54 -10.24
C GLY A 31 -4.15 3.04 -9.21
N SER A 32 -3.68 3.52 -8.05
CA SER A 32 -4.51 4.08 -6.98
C SER A 32 -4.85 5.56 -7.22
N HIS A 33 -5.84 6.07 -6.51
CA HIS A 33 -6.26 7.48 -6.60
C HIS A 33 -5.50 8.37 -5.62
N VAL A 34 -5.55 8.05 -4.33
CA VAL A 34 -4.96 8.86 -3.25
C VAL A 34 -4.13 7.97 -2.34
N LEU A 35 -2.81 8.09 -2.46
CA LEU A 35 -1.86 7.26 -1.72
C LEU A 35 -1.29 8.03 -0.52
N ALA A 36 -1.27 7.37 0.63
CA ALA A 36 -0.68 7.85 1.87
C ALA A 36 0.45 6.93 2.34
N SER A 37 1.48 7.52 2.96
CA SER A 37 2.47 6.75 3.72
C SER A 37 1.84 6.21 5.00
N GLU A 38 2.45 5.17 5.59
CA GLU A 38 2.06 4.66 6.90
C GLU A 38 1.99 5.75 7.98
N ALA A 39 2.98 6.64 8.04
CA ALA A 39 3.01 7.72 9.02
C ALA A 39 1.82 8.69 8.85
N THR A 40 1.51 9.04 7.59
CA THR A 40 0.35 9.89 7.26
C THR A 40 -0.95 9.19 7.61
N TYR A 41 -1.09 7.91 7.26
CA TYR A 41 -2.28 7.13 7.57
C TYR A 41 -2.50 6.99 9.08
N GLN A 42 -1.45 6.70 9.86
CA GLN A 42 -1.56 6.61 11.32
C GLN A 42 -2.07 7.90 11.96
N GLY A 43 -1.70 9.06 11.42
CA GLY A 43 -2.22 10.35 11.87
C GLY A 43 -3.68 10.64 11.49
N ALA A 44 -4.22 9.93 10.49
CA ALA A 44 -5.56 10.16 9.95
C ALA A 44 -6.52 8.97 10.14
N GLN A 45 -6.06 7.83 10.65
CA GLN A 45 -6.81 6.55 10.69
C GLN A 45 -8.17 6.63 11.40
N GLU A 46 -8.34 7.59 12.32
CA GLU A 46 -9.61 7.81 13.02
C GLU A 46 -10.65 8.55 12.18
N VAL A 47 -10.22 9.24 11.12
CA VAL A 47 -11.07 10.10 10.28
C VAL A 47 -11.18 9.64 8.82
N VAL A 48 -10.43 8.60 8.42
CA VAL A 48 -10.48 8.02 7.07
C VAL A 48 -10.66 6.50 7.08
N GLU A 49 -11.25 5.99 6.01
CA GLU A 49 -11.22 4.57 5.65
C GLU A 49 -10.18 4.38 4.54
N ALA A 50 -9.33 3.37 4.68
CA ALA A 50 -8.21 3.12 3.77
C ALA A 50 -8.00 1.63 3.57
N ARG A 51 -7.26 1.27 2.52
CA ARG A 51 -6.77 -0.08 2.28
C ARG A 51 -5.26 -0.11 2.20
N GLU A 52 -4.65 -1.20 2.64
CA GLU A 52 -3.23 -1.44 2.45
C GLU A 52 -2.92 -1.75 0.98
N LEU A 53 -1.92 -1.07 0.41
CA LEU A 53 -1.40 -1.38 -0.92
C LEU A 53 -0.16 -2.26 -0.88
N GLY A 54 0.55 -2.30 0.25
CA GLY A 54 1.72 -3.13 0.48
C GLY A 54 2.94 -2.30 0.87
N ARG A 55 4.13 -2.86 0.63
CA ARG A 55 5.41 -2.22 0.98
C ARG A 55 6.17 -1.83 -0.28
N VAL A 56 6.63 -0.58 -0.33
CA VAL A 56 7.43 -0.07 -1.45
C VAL A 56 8.82 0.35 -0.96
N ARG A 57 9.83 0.03 -1.76
CA ARG A 57 11.18 0.60 -1.63
C ARG A 57 11.39 1.56 -2.79
N VAL A 58 11.54 2.84 -2.46
CA VAL A 58 11.77 3.90 -3.44
C VAL A 58 13.27 4.19 -3.55
N ILE A 59 13.72 4.67 -4.71
CA ILE A 59 15.13 5.04 -4.93
C ILE A 59 15.64 5.95 -3.80
N GLY A 60 16.81 5.62 -3.25
CA GLY A 60 17.46 6.39 -2.19
C GLY A 60 16.94 6.10 -0.77
N LYS A 61 16.07 5.11 -0.59
CA LYS A 61 15.63 4.61 0.73
C LYS A 61 15.93 3.12 0.83
N GLU A 62 16.75 2.73 1.81
CA GLU A 62 17.01 1.30 2.08
C GLU A 62 15.79 0.63 2.73
N LYS A 63 15.14 1.34 3.66
CA LYS A 63 13.99 0.82 4.40
C LYS A 63 12.71 0.91 3.56
N PRO A 64 12.00 -0.21 3.34
CA PRO A 64 10.71 -0.19 2.67
C PRO A 64 9.67 0.50 3.55
N ILE A 65 8.80 1.27 2.93
CA ILE A 65 7.69 1.96 3.58
C ILE A 65 6.37 1.27 3.23
N LYS A 66 5.50 1.14 4.22
CA LYS A 66 4.13 0.67 4.00
C LYS A 66 3.29 1.81 3.46
N VAL A 67 2.43 1.52 2.49
CA VAL A 67 1.61 2.51 1.79
C VAL A 67 0.16 2.07 1.75
N PHE A 68 -0.72 3.06 1.81
CA PHE A 68 -2.17 2.90 1.91
C PHE A 68 -2.86 3.75 0.85
N GLU A 69 -4.02 3.30 0.39
CA GLU A 69 -4.92 4.14 -0.40
C GLU A 69 -6.10 4.58 0.44
N LEU A 70 -6.40 5.88 0.42
CA LEU A 70 -7.56 6.46 1.09
C LEU A 70 -8.80 6.24 0.22
N LEU A 71 -9.83 5.64 0.79
CA LEU A 71 -11.06 5.28 0.09
C LEU A 71 -12.20 6.27 0.37
N ALA A 72 -12.34 6.70 1.63
CA ALA A 72 -13.38 7.62 2.06
C ALA A 72 -13.04 8.26 3.42
N GLU A 73 -13.84 9.23 3.85
CA GLU A 73 -13.91 9.64 5.25
C GLU A 73 -14.44 8.49 6.14
N LYS A 74 -14.21 8.57 7.45
CA LYS A 74 -14.65 7.54 8.39
C LYS A 74 -16.15 7.27 8.29
N GLY A 75 -16.52 6.01 8.11
CA GLY A 75 -17.92 5.60 7.89
C GLY A 75 -18.49 5.94 6.50
N GLY A 76 -17.72 6.60 5.64
CA GLY A 76 -18.12 7.03 4.30
C GLY A 76 -17.91 6.02 3.18
N LEU A 77 -17.52 4.77 3.47
CA LEU A 77 -17.39 3.74 2.43
C LEU A 77 -18.71 3.49 1.72
N SER A 78 -18.66 3.39 0.40
CA SER A 78 -19.80 2.92 -0.40
C SER A 78 -20.18 1.50 -0.01
N ASP A 79 -21.44 1.12 -0.23
CA ASP A 79 -21.89 -0.25 0.07
C ASP A 79 -21.14 -1.32 -0.76
N ASP A 80 -20.70 -0.96 -1.96
CA ASP A 80 -19.85 -1.80 -2.80
C ASP A 80 -18.47 -2.01 -2.15
N TRP A 81 -17.84 -0.94 -1.62
CA TRP A 81 -16.57 -1.07 -0.91
C TRP A 81 -16.71 -1.82 0.41
N LYS A 82 -17.79 -1.62 1.17
CA LYS A 82 -18.05 -2.39 2.41
C LYS A 82 -18.10 -3.91 2.14
N LYS A 83 -18.58 -4.32 0.95
CA LYS A 83 -18.63 -5.72 0.54
C LYS A 83 -17.29 -6.21 -0.04
N ALA A 84 -16.60 -5.39 -0.82
CA ALA A 84 -15.38 -5.78 -1.52
C ALA A 84 -14.11 -5.70 -0.65
N LEU A 85 -14.05 -4.76 0.30
CA LEU A 85 -12.86 -4.51 1.12
C LEU A 85 -12.39 -5.74 1.91
N PRO A 86 -13.28 -6.53 2.56
CA PRO A 86 -12.86 -7.75 3.24
C PRO A 86 -12.23 -8.78 2.29
N ALA A 87 -12.73 -8.89 1.05
CA ALA A 87 -12.15 -9.77 0.04
C ALA A 87 -10.78 -9.27 -0.41
N TYR A 88 -10.62 -7.95 -0.56
CA TYR A 88 -9.35 -7.32 -0.88
C TYR A 88 -8.30 -7.58 0.21
N GLU A 89 -8.62 -7.30 1.47
CA GLU A 89 -7.72 -7.51 2.62
C GLU A 89 -7.33 -9.00 2.76
N LYS A 90 -8.30 -9.90 2.60
CA LYS A 90 -8.05 -11.34 2.56
C LYS A 90 -7.10 -11.71 1.42
N GLY A 91 -7.30 -11.15 0.23
CA GLY A 91 -6.43 -11.36 -0.93
C GLY A 91 -4.99 -10.95 -0.66
N VAL A 92 -4.78 -9.78 -0.05
CA VAL A 92 -3.45 -9.29 0.33
C VAL A 92 -2.80 -10.22 1.37
N SER A 93 -3.55 -10.65 2.38
CA SER A 93 -3.05 -11.60 3.38
C SER A 93 -2.63 -12.93 2.76
N LEU A 94 -3.43 -13.48 1.84
CA LEU A 94 -3.13 -14.74 1.13
C LEU A 94 -1.92 -14.59 0.22
N PHE A 95 -1.82 -13.47 -0.50
CA PHE A 95 -0.68 -13.17 -1.37
C PHE A 95 0.62 -13.09 -0.58
N ASN A 96 0.62 -12.38 0.55
CA ASN A 96 1.77 -12.30 1.46
C ASN A 96 2.12 -13.66 2.08
N GLY A 97 1.11 -14.52 2.30
CA GLY A 97 1.28 -15.91 2.75
C GLY A 97 1.70 -16.88 1.63
N ARG A 98 1.99 -16.41 0.42
CA ARG A 98 2.32 -17.22 -0.77
C ARG A 98 1.20 -18.20 -1.19
N GLN A 99 -0.03 -17.97 -0.75
CA GLN A 99 -1.23 -18.73 -1.16
C GLN A 99 -1.83 -18.12 -2.41
N TYR A 100 -1.06 -18.12 -3.50
CA TYR A 100 -1.42 -17.39 -4.72
C TYR A 100 -2.72 -17.84 -5.40
N PRO A 101 -3.05 -19.15 -5.48
CA PRO A 101 -4.33 -19.57 -6.06
C PRO A 101 -5.54 -19.03 -5.29
N ASP A 102 -5.48 -19.02 -3.96
CA ASP A 102 -6.55 -18.48 -3.11
C ASP A 102 -6.61 -16.95 -3.22
N ALA A 103 -5.45 -16.29 -3.34
CA ALA A 103 -5.37 -14.85 -3.58
C ALA A 103 -6.05 -14.46 -4.91
N VAL A 104 -5.84 -15.23 -5.98
CA VAL A 104 -6.54 -15.03 -7.28
C VAL A 104 -8.06 -15.03 -7.09
N ILE A 105 -8.60 -15.99 -6.33
CA ILE A 105 -10.04 -16.07 -6.09
C ILE A 105 -10.53 -14.82 -5.35
N ALA A 106 -9.82 -14.41 -4.30
CA ALA A 106 -10.18 -13.24 -3.51
C ALA A 106 -10.16 -11.94 -4.35
N PHE A 107 -9.13 -11.72 -5.17
CA PHE A 107 -9.05 -10.52 -6.01
C PHE A 107 -10.05 -10.54 -7.17
N CYS A 108 -10.40 -11.71 -7.71
CA CYS A 108 -11.49 -11.84 -8.68
C CYS A 108 -12.83 -11.32 -8.12
N GLU A 109 -13.14 -11.56 -6.84
CA GLU A 109 -14.35 -11.02 -6.19
C GLU A 109 -14.34 -9.48 -6.16
N VAL A 110 -13.19 -8.88 -5.89
CA VAL A 110 -13.03 -7.41 -5.90
C VAL A 110 -13.19 -6.86 -7.32
N VAL A 111 -12.52 -7.46 -8.31
CA VAL A 111 -12.55 -7.01 -9.72
C VAL A 111 -13.94 -7.18 -10.35
N LYS A 112 -14.77 -8.12 -9.88
CA LYS A 112 -16.18 -8.21 -10.31
C LYS A 112 -16.98 -6.94 -9.95
N VAL A 113 -16.72 -6.37 -8.78
CA VAL A 113 -17.40 -5.15 -8.29
C VAL A 113 -16.72 -3.90 -8.84
N PHE A 114 -15.39 -3.88 -8.87
CA PHE A 114 -14.58 -2.76 -9.34
C PHE A 114 -13.63 -3.22 -10.46
N PRO A 115 -14.10 -3.36 -11.72
CA PRO A 115 -13.28 -3.89 -12.82
C PRO A 115 -12.03 -3.06 -13.15
N LYS A 116 -12.06 -1.77 -12.84
CA LYS A 116 -10.97 -0.81 -13.11
C LYS A 116 -10.10 -0.52 -11.89
N ASP A 117 -10.29 -1.26 -10.80
CA ASP A 117 -9.50 -1.06 -9.59
C ASP A 117 -8.04 -1.44 -9.83
N GLY A 118 -7.12 -0.46 -9.77
CA GLY A 118 -5.71 -0.66 -10.05
C GLY A 118 -5.07 -1.71 -9.12
N PRO A 119 -5.13 -1.53 -7.79
CA PRO A 119 -4.49 -2.43 -6.84
C PRO A 119 -5.01 -3.86 -6.92
N ALA A 120 -6.33 -4.07 -7.03
CA ALA A 120 -6.89 -5.41 -7.15
C ALA A 120 -6.43 -6.11 -8.44
N ASN A 121 -6.39 -5.37 -9.56
CA ASN A 121 -5.89 -5.92 -10.83
C ASN A 121 -4.38 -6.23 -10.76
N LEU A 122 -3.58 -5.38 -10.11
CA LEU A 122 -2.16 -5.63 -9.91
C LEU A 122 -1.94 -6.93 -9.14
N TYR A 123 -2.57 -7.07 -7.97
CA TYR A 123 -2.42 -8.27 -7.16
C TYR A 123 -3.00 -9.52 -7.83
N LEU A 124 -4.10 -9.40 -8.57
CA LEU A 124 -4.66 -10.50 -9.35
C LEU A 124 -3.66 -11.03 -10.37
N ASN A 125 -3.01 -10.13 -11.13
CA ASN A 125 -2.03 -10.52 -12.14
C ASN A 125 -0.78 -11.11 -11.48
N LEU A 126 -0.24 -10.46 -10.45
CA LEU A 126 0.90 -11.01 -9.70
C LEU A 126 0.60 -12.39 -9.11
N SER A 127 -0.59 -12.59 -8.56
CA SER A 127 -0.99 -13.89 -8.00
C SER A 127 -1.07 -14.96 -9.08
N LYS A 128 -1.53 -14.63 -10.30
CA LYS A 128 -1.53 -15.57 -11.44
C LYS A 128 -0.10 -15.90 -11.86
N ASP A 129 0.74 -14.88 -12.02
CA ASP A 129 2.13 -15.05 -12.43
C ASP A 129 2.90 -15.89 -11.40
N TYR A 130 2.73 -15.61 -10.11
CA TYR A 130 3.42 -16.31 -9.02
C TYR A 130 2.86 -17.71 -8.77
N SER A 131 1.61 -17.99 -9.16
CA SER A 131 1.09 -19.36 -9.18
C SER A 131 1.80 -20.22 -10.22
N ALA A 132 2.23 -19.63 -11.34
CA ALA A 132 2.95 -20.33 -12.40
C ALA A 132 4.48 -20.37 -12.14
N ILE A 133 5.03 -19.24 -11.67
CA ILE A 133 6.46 -19.05 -11.41
C ILE A 133 6.61 -18.33 -10.07
N PRO A 134 6.66 -19.08 -8.95
CA PRO A 134 6.79 -18.49 -7.63
C PRO A 134 8.08 -17.67 -7.50
N PRO A 135 8.05 -16.54 -6.77
CA PRO A 135 9.25 -15.80 -6.46
C PRO A 135 10.17 -16.63 -5.57
N GLN A 136 11.48 -16.36 -5.67
CA GLN A 136 12.50 -17.01 -4.84
C GLN A 136 12.18 -16.83 -3.33
N ASP A 137 12.68 -17.76 -2.52
CA ASP A 137 12.36 -17.79 -1.07
C ASP A 137 12.86 -16.55 -0.32
N ASP A 138 13.85 -15.84 -0.87
CA ASP A 138 14.40 -14.59 -0.35
C ASP A 138 13.57 -13.34 -0.68
N TRP A 139 12.50 -13.49 -1.46
CA TRP A 139 11.62 -12.35 -1.76
C TRP A 139 10.93 -11.83 -0.50
N ASP A 140 11.18 -10.55 -0.21
CA ASP A 140 10.81 -9.86 1.02
C ASP A 140 9.40 -9.22 0.98
N GLY A 141 8.64 -9.47 -0.08
CA GLY A 141 7.30 -8.89 -0.27
C GLY A 141 7.32 -7.38 -0.55
N VAL A 142 8.47 -6.82 -0.95
CA VAL A 142 8.64 -5.39 -1.21
C VAL A 142 8.66 -5.11 -2.71
N PHE A 143 7.85 -4.13 -3.12
CA PHE A 143 7.86 -3.59 -4.47
C PHE A 143 8.99 -2.57 -4.61
N ASN A 144 9.99 -2.88 -5.43
CA ASN A 144 11.10 -1.98 -5.72
C ASN A 144 10.69 -1.01 -6.85
N LEU A 145 10.43 0.25 -6.49
CA LEU A 145 10.06 1.30 -7.43
C LEU A 145 11.33 2.03 -7.89
N THR A 146 11.75 1.75 -9.11
CA THR A 146 12.78 2.53 -9.79
C THR A 146 12.13 3.74 -10.48
N ALA A 147 12.65 4.94 -10.25
CA ALA A 147 12.30 6.11 -11.06
C ALA A 147 12.65 5.82 -12.52
N LYS A 148 11.67 6.02 -13.41
CA LYS A 148 11.89 6.12 -14.86
C LYS A 148 12.01 7.58 -15.23
#